data_AF-A0A164Z3W2-F1
#
_entry.id   AF-A0A164Z3W2-F1
#
_cell.length_a   1.000
_cell.length_b   1.000
_cell.length_c   1.000
_cell.angle_alpha   90.00
_cell.angle_beta   90.00
_cell.angle_gamma   90.00
#
_symmetry.space_group_name_H-M   'P 1'
#
loop_
_entity.id
_entity.type
_entity.pdbx_description
1 polymer ?
#
loop_
_entity_poly.entity_id
_entity_poly.type
_entity_poly.pdbx_seq_one_letter_code
_entity_poly.pdbx_strand_id
1 'polypeptide(L)'
;MTATTDDERTPLLSNGLPVTPDGLDSPVSPISQKAVFKETSFGDLVWILVGLWTAVFLGALDGTIVATLLSPIGSYFNKSNQASYLGTSYLLSVAACTPLYGRLSDIIGRKGAMLLGVGLFTLGTLLCGLAPSMEFLIFARAVAGTGGGGYLSFSSITVTDLVPLRKRGQYQGVANICFGLGAGLGGPLGGWLNDAMGWRFAFLIQIPFLLLSSAVIAWKVNVPLPPAVQSLPLRDKLNRIDYLGSFTLVLTISAVLLPISLKATEDIPWSHPLVWGLLAGSIIPGSAFVWVESNWSPYPILPLRLIKERTVLAVALTNFFVSAQAFSVLYNVPMYFAAVRQASASESGLHLLPNSVALAVGSLFAGWEMRRSGKYWWLIFGSSLMSLLATILLVFWNDGTSWFELWFDIVPSGFGASSAITATLIAIIASASRDDVAVATGITYTFRTVGQVLGVSLSGATVQGVLVRQLRERITGPGSEKIIEQVRHSTSSISDLEPTLRKAALDSYAVAMRVVFIGQVVTAVFLVLSTLPIQEFPLPGSHEEQAEIERRRQERLSNRI
;
A
#
# COMPACT_ATOMS: atom_id res chain seq x y z
N MET A 1 -20.80 -58.93 72.95
CA MET A 1 -19.93 -59.95 72.32
C MET A 1 -20.30 -59.96 70.85
N THR A 2 -19.53 -59.54 69.85
CA THR A 2 -18.10 -59.24 69.69
C THR A 2 -17.99 -58.34 68.46
N ALA A 3 -17.08 -57.36 68.54
CA ALA A 3 -16.72 -56.39 67.50
C ALA A 3 -15.84 -57.02 66.40
N THR A 4 -15.73 -56.34 65.25
CA THR A 4 -14.52 -56.10 64.44
C THR A 4 -14.94 -55.45 63.12
N THR A 5 -14.36 -54.41 62.51
CA THR A 5 -13.33 -53.40 62.80
C THR A 5 -13.37 -52.47 61.57
N ASP A 6 -13.21 -51.17 61.76
CA ASP A 6 -13.10 -50.17 60.70
C ASP A 6 -11.90 -50.41 59.77
N ASP A 7 -12.00 -50.02 58.49
CA ASP A 7 -10.91 -49.29 57.84
C ASP A 7 -11.45 -48.40 56.69
N GLU A 8 -11.58 -47.10 56.96
CA GLU A 8 -11.77 -46.05 55.97
C GLU A 8 -10.41 -45.65 55.42
N ARG A 9 -10.09 -46.04 54.17
CA ARG A 9 -9.18 -45.29 53.27
C ARG A 9 -9.04 -45.98 51.91
N THR A 10 -10.07 -45.89 51.07
CA THR A 10 -9.98 -45.71 49.60
C THR A 10 -11.36 -45.87 48.95
N PRO A 11 -11.69 -45.06 47.93
CA PRO A 11 -12.40 -45.64 46.80
C PRO A 11 -11.73 -45.29 45.47
N LEU A 12 -11.29 -46.35 44.78
CA LEU A 12 -11.04 -46.39 43.34
C LEU A 12 -12.30 -46.95 42.66
N LEU A 13 -12.99 -46.06 41.92
CA LEU A 13 -13.78 -46.28 40.70
C LEU A 13 -14.76 -47.49 40.63
N SER A 14 -16.06 -47.22 40.37
CA SER A 14 -16.63 -47.37 39.01
C SER A 14 -18.18 -47.43 38.97
N ASN A 15 -18.71 -46.83 37.90
CA ASN A 15 -19.91 -47.17 37.14
C ASN A 15 -21.31 -46.80 37.67
N GLY A 16 -22.03 -46.02 36.84
CA GLY A 16 -23.49 -46.13 36.69
C GLY A 16 -24.24 -44.80 36.73
N LEU A 17 -24.48 -44.22 35.55
CA LEU A 17 -25.32 -43.04 35.30
C LEU A 17 -26.73 -43.15 35.94
N PRO A 18 -27.37 -42.00 36.20
CA PRO A 18 -28.76 -41.83 35.76
C PRO A 18 -28.92 -40.64 34.81
N VAL A 19 -29.55 -40.94 33.68
CA VAL A 19 -30.10 -39.99 32.71
C VAL A 19 -31.19 -39.14 33.39
N THR A 20 -31.13 -37.83 33.23
CA THR A 20 -32.31 -36.94 33.37
C THR A 20 -32.38 -35.95 32.21
N PRO A 21 -33.58 -35.54 31.78
CA PRO A 21 -33.82 -34.90 30.49
C PRO A 21 -33.82 -33.36 30.59
N ASP A 22 -33.35 -32.75 29.50
CA ASP A 22 -33.51 -31.39 28.98
C ASP A 22 -34.25 -30.33 29.81
N GLY A 23 -33.59 -29.16 29.95
CA GLY A 23 -34.30 -27.88 29.97
C GLY A 23 -33.72 -26.79 30.87
N LEU A 24 -32.91 -25.91 30.26
CA LEU A 24 -32.56 -24.54 30.68
C LEU A 24 -31.56 -24.39 31.84
N ASP A 25 -30.66 -23.41 31.65
CA ASP A 25 -29.62 -22.92 32.55
C ASP A 25 -28.34 -23.74 32.67
N SER A 26 -27.50 -23.67 31.62
CA SER A 26 -26.05 -23.78 31.81
C SER A 26 -25.41 -22.40 31.68
N PRO A 27 -24.58 -21.95 32.65
CA PRO A 27 -23.87 -20.70 32.54
C PRO A 27 -22.85 -20.82 31.42
N VAL A 28 -22.91 -19.90 30.46
CA VAL A 28 -21.96 -19.78 29.36
C VAL A 28 -20.56 -19.62 29.95
N SER A 29 -19.81 -20.71 30.04
CA SER A 29 -18.38 -20.66 30.32
C SER A 29 -17.71 -19.84 29.21
N PRO A 30 -16.88 -18.83 29.52
CA PRO A 30 -16.18 -18.09 28.48
C PRO A 30 -15.18 -19.05 27.86
N ILE A 31 -15.46 -19.48 26.63
CA ILE A 31 -14.53 -20.22 25.79
C ILE A 31 -13.39 -19.24 25.45
N SER A 32 -12.45 -19.10 26.38
CA SER A 32 -11.11 -18.62 26.10
C SER A 32 -10.40 -19.70 25.28
N GLN A 33 -10.78 -19.80 24.01
CA GLN A 33 -10.10 -20.63 23.03
C GLN A 33 -8.69 -20.07 22.87
N LYS A 34 -7.73 -20.68 23.58
CA LYS A 34 -6.31 -20.58 23.25
C LYS A 34 -6.19 -20.98 21.78
N ALA A 35 -6.03 -20.02 20.88
CA ALA A 35 -5.53 -20.28 19.55
C ALA A 35 -4.14 -20.90 19.73
N VAL A 36 -4.06 -22.23 19.67
CA VAL A 36 -2.80 -22.95 19.66
C VAL A 36 -2.17 -22.67 18.30
N PHE A 37 -1.46 -21.55 18.19
CA PHE A 37 -0.54 -21.32 17.09
C PHE A 37 0.51 -22.42 17.16
N LYS A 38 0.46 -23.36 16.21
CA LYS A 38 1.55 -24.31 16.03
C LYS A 38 2.80 -23.48 15.73
N GLU A 39 3.76 -23.44 16.65
CA GLU A 39 5.02 -22.72 16.45
C GLU A 39 5.63 -23.18 15.13
N THR A 40 5.62 -22.29 14.14
CA THR A 40 6.13 -22.59 12.81
C THR A 40 7.64 -22.73 12.95
N SER A 41 8.24 -23.82 12.45
CA SER A 41 9.69 -24.00 12.49
C SER A 41 10.38 -22.78 11.90
N PHE A 42 11.47 -22.31 12.53
CA PHE A 42 12.20 -21.11 12.09
C PHE A 42 12.62 -21.21 10.61
N GLY A 43 13.02 -22.40 10.16
CA GLY A 43 13.36 -22.64 8.76
C GLY A 43 12.17 -22.45 7.82
N ASP A 44 10.98 -22.95 8.19
CA ASP A 44 9.77 -22.76 7.39
C ASP A 44 9.32 -21.30 7.38
N LEU A 45 9.44 -20.60 8.51
CA LEU A 45 9.19 -19.16 8.60
C LEU A 45 10.09 -18.38 7.63
N VAL A 46 11.40 -18.67 7.58
CA VAL A 46 12.33 -18.01 6.66
C VAL A 46 11.92 -18.24 5.21
N TRP A 47 11.60 -19.47 4.82
CA TRP A 47 11.16 -19.75 3.44
C TRP A 47 9.86 -19.02 3.07
N ILE A 48 8.88 -18.98 3.98
CA ILE A 48 7.63 -18.23 3.78
C ILE A 48 7.93 -16.74 3.55
N LEU A 49 8.80 -16.16 4.37
CA LEU A 49 9.17 -14.75 4.27
C LEU A 49 9.96 -14.44 3.00
N VAL A 50 10.87 -15.32 2.57
CA VAL A 50 11.58 -15.19 1.30
C VAL A 50 10.59 -15.18 0.14
N GLY A 51 9.64 -16.12 0.10
CA GLY A 51 8.60 -16.14 -0.93
C GLY A 51 7.79 -14.85 -0.97
N LEU A 52 7.33 -14.39 0.20
CA LEU A 52 6.55 -13.16 0.37
C LEU A 52 7.31 -11.91 -0.06
N TRP A 53 8.52 -11.72 0.47
CA TRP A 53 9.29 -10.51 0.22
C TRP A 53 9.91 -10.48 -1.17
N THR A 54 10.06 -11.64 -1.82
CA THR A 54 10.36 -11.68 -3.27
C THR A 54 9.23 -11.03 -4.07
N ALA A 55 7.96 -11.33 -3.75
CA ALA A 55 6.83 -10.68 -4.43
C ALA A 55 6.75 -9.17 -4.13
N VAL A 56 7.02 -8.76 -2.88
CA VAL A 56 7.11 -7.33 -2.51
C VAL A 56 8.24 -6.62 -3.26
N PHE A 57 9.42 -7.23 -3.35
CA PHE A 57 10.57 -6.72 -4.09
C PHE A 57 10.23 -6.55 -5.58
N LEU A 58 9.69 -7.60 -6.22
CA LEU A 58 9.33 -7.57 -7.63
C LEU A 58 8.21 -6.57 -7.91
N GLY A 59 7.26 -6.42 -7.00
CA GLY A 59 6.22 -5.41 -7.07
C GLY A 59 6.75 -3.97 -7.10
N ALA A 60 7.69 -3.67 -6.20
CA ALA A 60 8.34 -2.35 -6.15
C ALA A 60 9.25 -2.11 -7.37
N LEU A 61 9.94 -3.16 -7.82
CA LEU A 61 10.77 -3.16 -9.02
C LEU A 61 9.92 -2.92 -10.28
N ASP A 62 8.77 -3.59 -10.43
CA ASP A 62 7.85 -3.38 -11.55
C ASP A 62 7.37 -1.93 -11.62
N GLY A 63 6.97 -1.34 -10.49
CA GLY A 63 6.51 0.05 -10.45
C GLY A 63 7.53 1.05 -11.00
N THR A 64 8.81 0.81 -10.72
CA THR A 64 9.90 1.69 -11.17
C THR A 64 10.42 1.35 -12.57
N ILE A 65 10.41 0.07 -12.97
CA ILE A 65 10.62 -0.34 -14.37
C ILE A 65 9.62 0.38 -15.26
N VAL A 66 8.32 0.29 -14.96
CA VAL A 66 7.28 0.90 -15.82
C VAL A 66 7.48 2.40 -15.92
N ALA A 67 7.79 3.08 -14.81
CA ALA A 67 8.08 4.51 -14.82
C ALA A 67 9.19 4.87 -15.81
N THR A 68 10.26 4.07 -15.89
CA THR A 68 11.36 4.29 -16.86
C THR A 68 11.00 3.93 -18.30
N LEU A 69 10.07 3.00 -18.51
CA LEU A 69 9.71 2.49 -19.84
C LEU A 69 8.52 3.20 -20.50
N LEU A 70 7.89 4.17 -19.82
CA LEU A 70 6.75 4.93 -20.36
C LEU A 70 7.06 5.51 -21.76
N SER A 71 8.20 6.19 -21.90
CA SER A 71 8.58 6.83 -23.17
C SER A 71 8.95 5.81 -24.26
N PRO A 72 9.85 4.82 -24.03
CA PRO A 72 10.16 3.79 -25.03
C PRO A 72 8.93 3.03 -25.53
N ILE A 73 8.01 2.64 -24.64
CA ILE A 73 6.79 1.91 -25.00
C ILE A 73 5.85 2.80 -25.82
N GLY A 74 5.65 4.05 -25.40
CA GLY A 74 4.85 5.03 -26.13
C GLY A 74 5.34 5.22 -27.57
N SER A 75 6.66 5.38 -27.74
CA SER A 75 7.29 5.50 -29.06
C SER A 75 7.16 4.21 -29.88
N TYR A 76 7.36 3.04 -29.28
CA TYR A 76 7.26 1.75 -29.99
C TYR A 76 5.88 1.53 -30.62
N PHE A 77 4.81 1.91 -29.91
CA PHE A 77 3.43 1.79 -30.41
C PHE A 77 2.93 3.03 -31.16
N ASN A 78 3.75 4.08 -31.34
CA ASN A 78 3.33 5.40 -31.82
C ASN A 78 2.10 5.95 -31.07
N LYS A 79 2.05 5.69 -29.76
CA LYS A 79 0.94 6.02 -28.86
C LYS A 79 1.45 6.65 -27.56
N SER A 80 2.39 7.58 -27.66
CA SER A 80 2.97 8.27 -26.50
C SER A 80 1.92 9.02 -25.67
N ASN A 81 0.84 9.50 -26.30
CA ASN A 81 -0.32 10.09 -25.63
C ASN A 81 -1.02 9.12 -24.67
N GLN A 82 -0.92 7.81 -24.89
CA GLN A 82 -1.51 6.79 -24.03
C GLN A 82 -0.54 6.21 -22.99
N ALA A 83 0.74 6.57 -23.00
CA ALA A 83 1.76 5.95 -22.16
C ALA A 83 1.46 6.07 -20.66
N SER A 84 0.99 7.22 -20.21
CA SER A 84 0.60 7.45 -18.81
C SER A 84 -0.53 6.54 -18.31
N TYR A 85 -1.32 5.94 -19.20
CA TYR A 85 -2.34 4.96 -18.81
C TYR A 85 -1.74 3.66 -18.26
N LEU A 86 -0.47 3.37 -18.52
CA LEU A 86 0.21 2.18 -18.00
C LEU A 86 0.40 2.23 -16.48
N GLY A 87 0.77 3.39 -15.95
CA GLY A 87 0.86 3.62 -14.51
C GLY A 87 -0.53 3.77 -13.88
N THR A 88 -1.40 4.54 -14.54
CA THR A 88 -2.75 4.83 -14.05
C THR A 88 -3.61 3.57 -13.90
N SER A 89 -3.67 2.71 -14.93
CA SER A 89 -4.45 1.47 -14.89
C SER A 89 -3.99 0.53 -13.78
N TYR A 90 -2.68 0.36 -13.61
CA TYR A 90 -2.10 -0.43 -12.53
C TYR A 90 -2.50 0.12 -11.16
N LEU A 91 -2.22 1.41 -10.91
CA LEU A 91 -2.49 2.05 -9.62
C LEU A 91 -3.99 2.06 -9.28
N LEU A 92 -4.84 2.35 -10.26
CA LEU A 92 -6.30 2.33 -10.10
C LEU A 92 -6.81 0.94 -9.72
N SER A 93 -6.32 -0.11 -10.41
CA SER A 93 -6.65 -1.50 -10.08
C SER A 93 -6.12 -1.93 -8.72
N VAL A 94 -4.92 -1.47 -8.33
CA VAL A 94 -4.38 -1.69 -6.97
C VAL A 94 -5.33 -1.10 -5.92
N ALA A 95 -5.69 0.19 -6.04
CA ALA A 95 -6.55 0.84 -5.05
C ALA A 95 -7.96 0.25 -4.99
N ALA A 96 -8.52 -0.13 -6.14
CA ALA A 96 -9.83 -0.76 -6.20
C ALA A 96 -9.83 -2.14 -5.54
N CYS A 97 -8.83 -2.99 -5.81
CA CYS A 97 -8.83 -4.39 -5.38
C CYS A 97 -8.21 -4.62 -3.98
N THR A 98 -7.34 -3.72 -3.49
CA THR A 98 -6.68 -3.87 -2.18
C THR A 98 -7.64 -4.16 -1.02
N PRO A 99 -8.77 -3.44 -0.86
CA PRO A 99 -9.69 -3.67 0.25
C PRO A 99 -10.33 -5.07 0.22
N LEU A 100 -10.49 -5.65 -0.97
CA LEU A 100 -11.11 -6.96 -1.16
C LEU A 100 -10.25 -8.09 -0.60
N TYR A 101 -8.93 -7.91 -0.64
CA TYR A 101 -7.96 -8.93 -0.26
C TYR A 101 -7.99 -9.24 1.24
N GLY A 102 -8.23 -8.24 2.10
CA GLY A 102 -8.37 -8.45 3.55
C GLY A 102 -9.40 -9.54 3.86
N ARG A 103 -10.63 -9.34 3.36
CA ARG A 103 -11.73 -10.32 3.52
C ARG A 103 -11.50 -11.61 2.75
N LEU A 104 -11.00 -11.53 1.52
CA LEU A 104 -10.72 -12.73 0.72
C LEU A 104 -9.85 -13.71 1.50
N SER A 105 -8.84 -13.23 2.23
CA SER A 105 -7.97 -14.10 3.03
C SER A 105 -8.61 -14.73 4.26
N ASP A 106 -9.68 -14.13 4.80
CA ASP A 106 -10.46 -14.74 5.87
C ASP A 106 -11.28 -15.94 5.36
N ILE A 107 -11.57 -15.98 4.05
CA ILE A 107 -12.48 -16.94 3.41
C ILE A 107 -11.72 -18.09 2.76
N ILE A 108 -10.81 -17.79 1.81
CA ILE A 108 -10.02 -18.80 1.09
C ILE A 108 -8.72 -19.17 1.82
N GLY A 109 -8.50 -18.55 2.98
CA GLY A 109 -7.29 -18.69 3.79
C GLY A 109 -6.14 -17.83 3.28
N ARG A 110 -5.15 -17.63 4.14
CA ARG A 110 -3.96 -16.80 3.85
C ARG A 110 -3.22 -17.31 2.61
N LYS A 111 -2.98 -18.62 2.52
CA LYS A 111 -2.30 -19.26 1.38
C LYS A 111 -3.00 -18.99 0.04
N GLY A 112 -4.31 -19.26 -0.02
CA GLY A 112 -5.09 -19.12 -1.25
C GLY A 112 -5.10 -17.68 -1.74
N ALA A 113 -5.28 -16.72 -0.81
CA ALA A 113 -5.31 -15.32 -1.15
C ALA A 113 -3.95 -14.80 -1.62
N MET A 114 -2.85 -15.25 -1.01
CA MET A 114 -1.49 -14.95 -1.46
C MET A 114 -1.22 -15.47 -2.87
N LEU A 115 -1.55 -16.73 -3.14
CA LEU A 115 -1.37 -17.33 -4.48
C LEU A 115 -2.22 -16.63 -5.54
N LEU A 116 -3.42 -16.18 -5.18
CA LEU A 116 -4.26 -15.41 -6.10
C LEU A 116 -3.64 -14.04 -6.42
N GLY A 117 -3.16 -13.32 -5.40
CA GLY A 117 -2.50 -12.02 -5.59
C GLY A 117 -1.22 -12.12 -6.43
N VAL A 118 -0.30 -13.02 -6.06
CA VAL A 118 0.94 -13.23 -6.82
C VAL A 118 0.66 -13.82 -8.21
N GLY A 119 -0.33 -14.72 -8.33
CA GLY A 119 -0.73 -15.31 -9.60
C GLY A 119 -1.29 -14.28 -10.58
N LEU A 120 -2.19 -13.39 -10.14
CA LEU A 120 -2.71 -12.29 -10.96
C LEU A 120 -1.61 -11.29 -11.35
N PHE A 121 -0.71 -10.97 -10.42
CA PHE A 121 0.44 -10.11 -10.71
C PHE A 121 1.38 -10.75 -11.75
N THR A 122 1.66 -12.05 -11.61
CA THR A 122 2.48 -12.82 -12.56
C THR A 122 1.83 -12.87 -13.93
N LEU A 123 0.53 -13.18 -13.99
CA LEU A 123 -0.23 -13.22 -15.23
C LEU A 123 -0.24 -11.86 -15.91
N GLY A 124 -0.57 -10.79 -15.19
CA GLY A 124 -0.54 -9.43 -15.74
C GLY A 124 0.84 -9.02 -16.25
N THR A 125 1.90 -9.34 -15.51
CA THR A 125 3.29 -9.06 -15.93
C THR A 125 3.67 -9.84 -17.19
N LEU A 126 3.24 -11.11 -17.30
CA LEU A 126 3.47 -11.94 -18.48
C LEU A 126 2.74 -11.37 -19.69
N LEU A 127 1.47 -10.97 -19.51
CA LEU A 127 0.68 -10.32 -20.55
C LEU A 127 1.29 -8.99 -20.99
N CYS A 128 1.94 -8.25 -20.09
CA CYS A 128 2.67 -7.02 -20.45
C CYS A 128 3.86 -7.33 -21.37
N GLY A 129 4.65 -8.35 -21.06
CA GLY A 129 5.78 -8.77 -21.91
C GLY A 129 5.37 -9.29 -23.29
N LEU A 130 4.15 -9.85 -23.39
CA LEU A 130 3.59 -10.42 -24.62
C LEU A 130 2.66 -9.45 -25.38
N ALA A 131 2.52 -8.20 -24.93
CA ALA A 131 1.49 -7.31 -25.45
C ALA A 131 1.68 -6.99 -26.95
N PRO A 132 0.65 -7.21 -27.80
CA PRO A 132 0.69 -6.88 -29.22
C PRO A 132 0.29 -5.43 -29.50
N SER A 133 -0.38 -4.75 -28.57
CA SER A 133 -0.87 -3.38 -28.73
C SER A 133 -0.86 -2.62 -27.40
N MET A 134 -0.91 -1.29 -27.48
CA MET A 134 -0.95 -0.42 -26.30
C MET A 134 -2.19 -0.66 -25.43
N GLU A 135 -3.36 -0.86 -26.03
CA GLU A 135 -4.61 -1.09 -25.27
C GLU A 135 -4.56 -2.42 -24.51
N PHE A 136 -3.99 -3.45 -25.15
CA PHE A 136 -3.77 -4.73 -24.49
C PHE A 136 -2.77 -4.61 -23.34
N LEU A 137 -1.73 -3.80 -23.51
CA LEU A 137 -0.76 -3.52 -22.45
C LEU A 137 -1.40 -2.79 -21.27
N ILE A 138 -2.27 -1.81 -21.51
CA ILE A 138 -3.05 -1.12 -20.47
C ILE A 138 -3.96 -2.11 -19.74
N PHE A 139 -4.66 -3.00 -20.46
CA PHE A 139 -5.44 -4.07 -19.85
C PHE A 139 -4.57 -5.02 -19.00
N ALA A 140 -3.42 -5.43 -19.52
CA ALA A 140 -2.48 -6.28 -18.79
C ALA A 140 -1.96 -5.60 -17.50
N ARG A 141 -1.76 -4.27 -17.52
CA ARG A 141 -1.43 -3.48 -16.33
C ARG A 141 -2.56 -3.44 -15.32
N ALA A 142 -3.81 -3.35 -15.76
CA ALA A 142 -4.96 -3.47 -14.85
C ALA A 142 -4.98 -4.86 -14.18
N VAL A 143 -4.77 -5.94 -14.93
CA VAL A 143 -4.66 -7.31 -14.39
C VAL A 143 -3.49 -7.41 -13.40
N ALA A 144 -2.31 -6.90 -13.72
CA ALA A 144 -1.18 -6.86 -12.80
C ALA A 144 -1.53 -6.07 -11.52
N GLY A 145 -2.19 -4.92 -11.67
CA GLY A 145 -2.62 -4.07 -10.56
C GLY A 145 -3.62 -4.76 -9.63
N THR A 146 -4.53 -5.58 -10.18
CA THR A 146 -5.40 -6.39 -9.34
C THR A 146 -4.60 -7.32 -8.43
N GLY A 147 -3.52 -7.95 -8.90
CA GLY A 147 -2.61 -8.74 -8.05
C GLY A 147 -1.76 -7.87 -7.10
N GLY A 148 -1.42 -6.66 -7.56
CA GLY A 148 -0.63 -5.63 -6.87
C GLY A 148 -1.10 -5.30 -5.45
N GLY A 149 -2.41 -5.11 -5.29
CA GLY A 149 -3.01 -4.82 -3.99
C GLY A 149 -2.93 -5.98 -2.99
N GLY A 150 -2.91 -7.22 -3.51
CA GLY A 150 -2.94 -8.43 -2.71
C GLY A 150 -1.59 -8.75 -2.06
N TYR A 151 -0.50 -8.80 -2.83
CA TYR A 151 0.79 -9.27 -2.30
C TYR A 151 1.36 -8.34 -1.20
N LEU A 152 1.17 -7.01 -1.30
CA LEU A 152 1.61 -6.06 -0.28
C LEU A 152 0.84 -6.24 1.04
N SER A 153 -0.48 -6.40 0.94
CA SER A 153 -1.35 -6.56 2.10
C SER A 153 -1.15 -7.90 2.78
N PHE A 154 -1.05 -8.99 2.00
CA PHE A 154 -0.84 -10.32 2.55
C PHE A 154 0.53 -10.54 3.15
N SER A 155 1.57 -9.91 2.60
CA SER A 155 2.89 -9.97 3.23
C SER A 155 2.83 -9.49 4.69
N SER A 156 2.14 -8.38 4.95
CA SER A 156 1.98 -7.86 6.31
C SER A 156 1.03 -8.70 7.16
N ILE A 157 -0.12 -9.13 6.63
CA ILE A 157 -1.10 -9.96 7.36
C ILE A 157 -0.45 -11.29 7.77
N THR A 158 0.24 -11.97 6.85
CA THR A 158 0.90 -13.24 7.13
C THR A 158 2.05 -13.08 8.14
N VAL A 159 2.85 -12.02 8.04
CA VAL A 159 3.86 -11.70 9.08
C VAL A 159 3.19 -11.48 10.43
N THR A 160 2.05 -10.81 10.46
CA THR A 160 1.28 -10.57 11.69
C THR A 160 0.78 -11.89 12.30
N ASP A 161 0.31 -12.82 11.48
CA ASP A 161 -0.17 -14.12 11.95
C ASP A 161 0.97 -15.06 12.42
N LEU A 162 2.16 -14.98 11.81
CA LEU A 162 3.28 -15.89 12.10
C LEU A 162 4.26 -15.35 13.16
N VAL A 163 4.33 -14.04 13.33
CA VAL A 163 5.36 -13.39 14.16
C VAL A 163 4.73 -12.71 15.38
N PRO A 164 5.26 -12.95 16.60
CA PRO A 164 4.80 -12.26 17.80
C PRO A 164 4.90 -10.75 17.68
N LEU A 165 3.94 -10.02 18.28
CA LEU A 165 3.81 -8.56 18.15
C LEU A 165 5.12 -7.80 18.33
N ARG A 166 5.91 -8.16 19.35
CA ARG A 166 7.19 -7.50 19.69
C ARG A 166 8.27 -7.61 18.61
N LYS A 167 8.18 -8.60 17.72
CA LYS A 167 9.10 -8.78 16.60
C LYS A 167 8.53 -8.24 15.29
N ARG A 168 7.20 -8.05 15.15
CA ARG A 168 6.55 -7.62 13.90
C ARG A 168 7.17 -6.36 13.29
N GLY A 169 7.53 -5.36 14.11
CA GLY A 169 8.22 -4.15 13.64
C GLY A 169 9.56 -4.43 12.93
N GLN A 170 10.33 -5.43 13.38
CA GLN A 170 11.59 -5.81 12.75
C GLN A 170 11.36 -6.51 11.41
N TYR A 171 10.37 -7.40 11.34
CA TYR A 171 10.00 -8.09 10.09
C TYR A 171 9.38 -7.14 9.07
N GLN A 172 8.57 -6.16 9.52
CA GLN A 172 8.10 -5.07 8.67
C GLN A 172 9.26 -4.18 8.19
N GLY A 173 10.26 -3.99 9.06
CA GLY A 173 11.59 -3.47 8.73
C GLY A 173 12.16 -4.13 7.48
N VAL A 174 12.38 -5.44 7.54
CA VAL A 174 12.94 -6.21 6.42
C VAL A 174 12.05 -6.19 5.17
N ALA A 175 10.74 -6.25 5.33
CA ALA A 175 9.80 -6.12 4.21
C ALA A 175 9.99 -4.78 3.46
N ASN A 176 10.15 -3.67 4.21
CA ASN A 176 10.41 -2.36 3.63
C ASN A 176 11.82 -2.24 3.03
N ILE A 177 12.82 -3.00 3.52
CA ILE A 177 14.13 -3.11 2.86
C ILE A 177 13.96 -3.76 1.49
N CYS A 178 13.26 -4.89 1.40
CA CYS A 178 12.99 -5.56 0.14
C CYS A 178 12.21 -4.65 -0.82
N PHE A 179 11.21 -3.93 -0.33
CA PHE A 179 10.49 -2.92 -1.12
C PHE A 179 11.41 -1.80 -1.61
N GLY A 180 12.23 -1.21 -0.73
CA GLY A 180 13.16 -0.13 -1.07
C GLY A 180 14.21 -0.57 -2.09
N LEU A 181 14.78 -1.78 -1.93
CA LEU A 181 15.71 -2.37 -2.90
C LEU A 181 15.04 -2.56 -4.26
N GLY A 182 13.80 -3.07 -4.30
CA GLY A 182 13.04 -3.21 -5.55
C GLY A 182 12.80 -1.87 -6.23
N ALA A 183 12.30 -0.88 -5.49
CA ALA A 183 12.07 0.47 -5.99
C ALA A 183 13.36 1.17 -6.46
N GLY A 184 14.49 0.94 -5.79
CA GLY A 184 15.77 1.55 -6.16
C GLY A 184 16.39 0.91 -7.40
N LEU A 185 16.29 -0.42 -7.54
CA LEU A 185 16.91 -1.16 -8.63
C LEU A 185 16.07 -1.17 -9.91
N GLY A 186 14.75 -1.04 -9.81
CA GLY A 186 13.88 -1.22 -10.99
C GLY A 186 14.09 -0.16 -12.06
N GLY A 187 14.37 1.10 -11.71
CA GLY A 187 14.67 2.13 -12.70
C GLY A 187 15.92 1.83 -13.55
N PRO A 188 17.11 1.71 -12.93
CA PRO A 188 18.35 1.36 -13.65
C PRO A 188 18.26 0.04 -14.41
N LEU A 189 17.66 -1.00 -13.82
CA LEU A 189 17.52 -2.31 -14.46
C LEU A 189 16.54 -2.27 -15.63
N GLY A 190 15.44 -1.53 -15.51
CA GLY A 190 14.46 -1.32 -16.57
C GLY A 190 15.06 -0.60 -17.77
N GLY A 191 15.78 0.50 -17.52
CA GLY A 191 16.49 1.26 -18.57
C GLY A 191 17.54 0.40 -19.28
N TRP A 192 18.42 -0.26 -18.52
CA TRP A 192 19.45 -1.12 -19.10
C TRP A 192 18.87 -2.27 -19.93
N LEU A 193 17.80 -2.93 -19.45
CA LEU A 193 17.14 -3.99 -20.20
C LEU A 193 16.48 -3.49 -21.48
N ASN A 194 15.88 -2.30 -21.45
CA ASN A 194 15.35 -1.67 -22.65
C ASN A 194 16.43 -1.45 -23.71
N ASP A 195 17.58 -0.93 -23.29
CA ASP A 195 18.66 -0.58 -24.21
C ASP A 195 19.34 -1.83 -24.78
N ALA A 196 19.46 -2.91 -24.00
CA ALA A 196 20.14 -4.13 -24.41
C ALA A 196 19.24 -5.13 -25.16
N MET A 197 18.01 -5.36 -24.69
CA MET A 197 17.13 -6.45 -25.14
C MET A 197 15.70 -5.99 -25.47
N GLY A 198 15.39 -4.71 -25.29
CA GLY A 198 14.07 -4.13 -25.50
C GLY A 198 13.14 -4.22 -24.29
N TRP A 199 12.17 -3.31 -24.25
CA TRP A 199 11.24 -3.12 -23.12
C TRP A 199 10.45 -4.37 -22.72
N ARG A 200 10.16 -5.29 -23.65
CA ARG A 200 9.40 -6.52 -23.35
C ARG A 200 10.12 -7.43 -22.37
N PHE A 201 11.45 -7.50 -22.48
CA PHE A 201 12.25 -8.37 -21.63
C PHE A 201 12.28 -7.88 -20.17
N ALA A 202 12.13 -6.57 -19.93
CA ALA A 202 12.01 -6.00 -18.59
C ALA A 202 10.78 -6.51 -17.80
N PHE A 203 9.71 -6.92 -18.50
CA PHE A 203 8.58 -7.62 -17.89
C PHE A 203 8.85 -9.12 -17.76
N LEU A 204 9.36 -9.76 -18.82
CA LEU A 204 9.54 -11.21 -18.84
C LEU A 204 10.58 -11.72 -17.83
N ILE A 205 11.63 -10.96 -17.54
CA ILE A 205 12.66 -11.34 -16.56
C ILE A 205 12.11 -11.50 -15.14
N GLN A 206 10.98 -10.85 -14.82
CA GLN A 206 10.36 -10.94 -13.49
C GLN A 206 9.62 -12.28 -13.30
N ILE A 207 9.17 -12.91 -14.39
CA ILE A 207 8.30 -14.10 -14.36
C ILE A 207 8.96 -15.31 -13.67
N PRO A 208 10.22 -15.69 -13.94
CA PRO A 208 10.87 -16.79 -13.24
C PRO A 208 10.89 -16.60 -11.72
N PHE A 209 11.15 -15.38 -11.25
CA PHE A 209 11.19 -15.07 -9.82
C PHE A 209 9.79 -15.06 -9.18
N LEU A 210 8.78 -14.59 -9.92
CA LEU A 210 7.38 -14.64 -9.46
C LEU A 210 6.84 -16.07 -9.40
N LEU A 211 7.20 -16.93 -10.36
CA LEU A 211 6.87 -18.36 -10.34
C LEU A 211 7.57 -19.06 -9.17
N LEU A 212 8.84 -18.75 -8.92
CA LEU A 212 9.57 -19.26 -7.76
C LEU A 212 8.91 -18.82 -6.44
N SER A 213 8.58 -17.54 -6.30
CA SER A 213 7.84 -17.02 -5.15
C SER A 213 6.51 -17.75 -4.95
N SER A 214 5.74 -17.93 -6.03
CA SER A 214 4.47 -18.66 -6.00
C SER A 214 4.65 -20.13 -5.59
N ALA A 215 5.69 -20.80 -6.09
CA ALA A 215 6.01 -22.19 -5.73
C ALA A 215 6.40 -22.32 -4.26
N VAL A 216 7.24 -21.42 -3.76
CA VAL A 216 7.63 -21.38 -2.33
C VAL A 216 6.40 -21.14 -1.45
N ILE A 217 5.53 -20.21 -1.83
CA ILE A 217 4.26 -19.98 -1.13
C ILE A 217 3.39 -21.23 -1.16
N ALA A 218 3.24 -21.87 -2.33
CA ALA A 218 2.42 -23.06 -2.48
C ALA A 218 2.93 -24.26 -1.65
N TRP A 219 4.24 -24.41 -1.49
CA TRP A 219 4.82 -25.54 -0.77
C TRP A 219 4.98 -25.29 0.73
N LYS A 220 5.37 -24.08 1.13
CA LYS A 220 5.76 -23.78 2.52
C LYS A 220 4.70 -23.05 3.33
N VAL A 221 3.84 -22.26 2.69
CA VAL A 221 2.74 -21.59 3.40
C VAL A 221 1.63 -22.61 3.62
N ASN A 222 1.60 -23.17 4.83
CA ASN A 222 0.48 -23.97 5.31
C ASN A 222 -0.03 -23.36 6.61
N VAL A 223 -0.65 -22.18 6.50
CA VAL A 223 -1.33 -21.52 7.62
C VAL A 223 -2.75 -22.07 7.67
N PRO A 224 -3.08 -22.97 8.61
CA PRO A 224 -4.44 -23.48 8.74
C PRO A 224 -5.39 -22.33 9.11
N LEU A 225 -6.57 -22.31 8.50
CA LEU A 225 -7.63 -21.40 8.94
C LEU A 225 -8.03 -21.74 10.37
N PRO A 226 -8.57 -20.78 11.15
CA PRO A 226 -9.17 -21.07 12.44
C PRO A 226 -10.16 -22.24 12.32
N PRO A 227 -10.20 -23.20 13.27
CA PRO A 227 -11.04 -24.40 13.17
C PRO A 227 -12.52 -24.08 12.88
N ALA A 228 -13.03 -23.00 13.47
CA ALA A 228 -14.39 -22.50 13.29
C ALA A 228 -14.72 -22.05 11.86
N VAL A 229 -13.72 -21.63 11.09
CA VAL A 229 -13.87 -21.31 9.67
C VAL A 229 -13.57 -22.54 8.83
N GLN A 230 -12.57 -23.34 9.19
CA GLN A 230 -12.15 -24.51 8.43
C GLN A 230 -13.28 -25.55 8.30
N SER A 231 -14.07 -25.77 9.35
CA SER A 231 -15.20 -26.70 9.39
C SER A 231 -16.43 -26.29 8.57
N LEU A 232 -16.48 -25.05 8.08
CA LEU A 232 -17.63 -24.57 7.30
C LEU A 232 -17.56 -25.08 5.85
N PRO A 233 -18.71 -25.48 5.25
CA PRO A 233 -18.78 -25.80 3.85
C PRO A 233 -18.41 -24.57 2.99
N LEU A 234 -17.84 -24.80 1.80
CA LEU A 234 -17.38 -23.72 0.91
C LEU A 234 -18.49 -22.70 0.60
N ARG A 235 -19.75 -23.14 0.53
CA ARG A 235 -20.91 -22.28 0.32
C ARG A 235 -21.09 -21.26 1.46
N ASP A 236 -20.98 -21.69 2.71
CA ASP A 236 -21.13 -20.79 3.87
C ASP A 236 -19.94 -19.86 4.02
N LYS A 237 -18.75 -20.29 3.59
CA LYS A 237 -17.57 -19.42 3.49
C LYS A 237 -17.77 -18.31 2.45
N LEU A 238 -18.29 -18.65 1.27
CA LEU A 238 -18.59 -17.68 0.21
C LEU A 238 -19.76 -16.76 0.58
N ASN A 239 -20.75 -17.22 1.34
CA ASN A 239 -21.84 -16.37 1.81
C ASN A 239 -21.38 -15.31 2.85
N ARG A 240 -20.17 -15.44 3.41
CA ARG A 240 -19.57 -14.43 4.31
C ARG A 240 -18.86 -13.31 3.55
N ILE A 241 -18.71 -13.40 2.22
CA ILE A 241 -18.16 -12.27 1.45
C ILE A 241 -19.21 -11.16 1.43
N ASP A 242 -18.82 -9.97 1.85
CA ASP A 242 -19.63 -8.78 1.59
C ASP A 242 -19.47 -8.34 0.13
N TYR A 243 -20.15 -9.04 -0.78
CA TYR A 243 -20.10 -8.75 -2.22
C TYR A 243 -20.63 -7.35 -2.54
N LEU A 244 -21.67 -6.90 -1.83
CA LEU A 244 -22.31 -5.62 -2.09
C LEU A 244 -21.46 -4.46 -1.56
N GLY A 245 -20.91 -4.56 -0.35
CA GLY A 245 -19.94 -3.62 0.20
C GLY A 245 -18.67 -3.58 -0.65
N SER A 246 -18.18 -4.74 -1.08
CA SER A 246 -17.00 -4.86 -1.96
C SER A 246 -17.21 -4.13 -3.27
N PHE A 247 -18.33 -4.39 -3.94
CA PHE A 247 -18.66 -3.81 -5.23
C PHE A 247 -18.86 -2.29 -5.14
N THR A 248 -19.63 -1.84 -4.14
CA THR A 248 -19.88 -0.41 -3.93
C THR A 248 -18.61 0.35 -3.53
N LEU A 249 -17.70 -0.26 -2.76
CA LEU A 249 -16.39 0.31 -2.43
C LEU A 249 -15.50 0.45 -3.66
N VAL A 250 -15.36 -0.62 -4.44
CA VAL A 250 -14.59 -0.63 -5.70
C VAL A 250 -15.12 0.44 -6.64
N LEU A 251 -16.43 0.53 -6.79
CA LEU A 251 -17.07 1.50 -7.67
C LEU A 251 -16.87 2.93 -7.17
N THR A 252 -16.95 3.17 -5.85
CA THR A 252 -16.69 4.48 -5.24
C THR A 252 -15.24 4.92 -5.47
N ILE A 253 -14.28 4.06 -5.13
CA ILE A 253 -12.85 4.33 -5.31
C ILE A 253 -12.56 4.58 -6.80
N SER A 254 -13.09 3.75 -7.70
CA SER A 254 -12.89 3.92 -9.13
C SER A 254 -13.50 5.21 -9.67
N ALA A 255 -14.73 5.55 -9.27
CA ALA A 255 -15.44 6.75 -9.73
C ALA A 255 -14.79 8.06 -9.22
N VAL A 256 -14.16 8.04 -8.04
CA VAL A 256 -13.40 9.18 -7.52
C VAL A 256 -12.04 9.31 -8.20
N LEU A 257 -11.31 8.20 -8.36
CA LEU A 257 -9.93 8.22 -8.83
C LEU A 257 -9.81 8.35 -10.35
N LEU A 258 -10.73 7.76 -11.12
CA LEU A 258 -10.72 7.78 -12.58
C LEU A 258 -10.73 9.21 -13.16
N PRO A 259 -11.65 10.13 -12.80
CA PRO A 259 -11.67 11.48 -13.40
C PRO A 259 -10.41 12.29 -13.08
N ILE A 260 -9.85 12.14 -11.89
CA ILE A 260 -8.59 12.80 -11.49
C ILE A 260 -7.43 12.25 -12.33
N SER A 261 -7.41 10.94 -12.56
CA SER A 261 -6.35 10.30 -13.35
C SER A 261 -6.47 10.57 -14.85
N LEU A 262 -7.70 10.69 -15.35
CA LEU A 262 -7.98 11.14 -16.73
C LEU A 262 -7.56 12.60 -16.92
N LYS A 263 -7.83 13.48 -15.95
CA LYS A 263 -7.32 14.86 -15.97
C LYS A 263 -5.80 14.90 -16.06
N ALA A 264 -5.11 14.06 -15.29
CA ALA A 264 -3.66 13.95 -15.30
C ALA A 264 -3.09 13.45 -16.63
N THR A 265 -3.84 12.62 -17.36
CA THR A 265 -3.37 11.96 -18.58
C THR A 265 -3.74 12.72 -19.86
N GLU A 266 -5.00 13.16 -20.00
CA GLU A 266 -5.54 13.74 -21.23
C GLU A 266 -5.76 15.26 -21.16
N ASP A 267 -5.52 15.90 -20.01
CA ASP A 267 -5.80 17.33 -19.78
C ASP A 267 -7.25 17.75 -20.11
N ILE A 268 -8.20 16.83 -19.93
CA ILE A 268 -9.63 17.13 -20.06
C ILE A 268 -9.97 18.35 -19.18
N PRO A 269 -10.65 19.40 -19.65
CA PRO A 269 -10.99 20.55 -18.83
C PRO A 269 -11.76 20.14 -17.57
N TRP A 270 -11.53 20.82 -16.44
CA TRP A 270 -12.29 20.55 -15.21
C TRP A 270 -13.80 20.78 -15.41
N SER A 271 -14.20 21.63 -16.35
CA SER A 271 -15.60 21.86 -16.73
C SER A 271 -16.22 20.72 -17.55
N HIS A 272 -15.44 19.74 -18.01
CA HIS A 272 -15.95 18.68 -18.87
C HIS A 272 -16.99 17.83 -18.11
N PRO A 273 -18.17 17.56 -18.71
CA PRO A 273 -19.25 16.83 -18.04
C PRO A 273 -18.84 15.45 -17.52
N LEU A 274 -17.88 14.79 -18.15
CA LEU A 274 -17.37 13.49 -17.69
C LEU A 274 -16.68 13.57 -16.32
N VAL A 275 -15.94 14.66 -16.03
CA VAL A 275 -15.22 14.82 -14.76
C VAL A 275 -16.22 15.03 -13.63
N TRP A 276 -17.11 16.02 -13.77
CA TRP A 276 -18.16 16.28 -12.78
C TRP A 276 -19.19 15.17 -12.70
N GLY A 277 -19.50 14.52 -13.82
CA GLY A 277 -20.43 13.39 -13.89
C GLY A 277 -19.90 12.18 -13.13
N LEU A 278 -18.61 11.85 -13.25
CA LEU A 278 -17.99 10.78 -12.46
C LEU A 278 -17.83 11.17 -10.99
N LEU A 279 -17.43 12.41 -10.69
CA LEU A 279 -17.28 12.87 -9.30
C LEU A 279 -18.64 12.96 -8.57
N ALA A 280 -19.65 13.60 -9.16
CA ALA A 280 -20.99 13.64 -8.61
C ALA A 280 -21.62 12.24 -8.60
N GLY A 281 -21.39 11.45 -9.66
CA GLY A 281 -21.81 10.07 -9.75
C GLY A 281 -21.22 9.19 -8.65
N SER A 282 -20.01 9.48 -8.16
CA SER A 282 -19.36 8.74 -7.07
C SER A 282 -20.08 8.86 -5.72
N ILE A 283 -20.93 9.89 -5.54
CA ILE A 283 -21.75 10.07 -4.33
C ILE A 283 -22.74 8.92 -4.18
N ILE A 284 -23.28 8.40 -5.29
CA ILE A 284 -24.26 7.30 -5.28
C ILE A 284 -23.65 6.00 -4.73
N PRO A 285 -22.58 5.42 -5.32
CA PRO A 285 -21.95 4.22 -4.79
C PRO A 285 -21.31 4.46 -3.42
N GLY A 286 -20.83 5.68 -3.12
CA GLY A 286 -20.27 6.01 -1.81
C GLY A 286 -21.33 6.00 -0.70
N SER A 287 -22.50 6.60 -0.97
CA SER A 287 -23.64 6.56 -0.04
C SER A 287 -24.20 5.14 0.09
N ALA A 288 -24.26 4.40 -1.02
CA ALA A 288 -24.64 2.99 -1.00
C ALA A 288 -23.66 2.16 -0.16
N PHE A 289 -22.35 2.37 -0.29
CA PHE A 289 -21.33 1.69 0.52
C PHE A 289 -21.54 1.93 2.01
N VAL A 290 -21.71 3.20 2.42
CA VAL A 290 -21.95 3.55 3.83
C VAL A 290 -23.24 2.90 4.34
N TRP A 291 -24.31 2.89 3.54
CA TRP A 291 -25.57 2.27 3.92
C TRP A 291 -25.46 0.74 4.05
N VAL A 292 -24.78 0.08 3.11
CA VAL A 292 -24.57 -1.38 3.11
C VAL A 292 -23.74 -1.80 4.32
N GLU A 293 -22.61 -1.13 4.55
CA GLU A 293 -21.71 -1.42 5.67
C GLU A 293 -22.34 -1.12 7.04
N SER A 294 -23.21 -0.12 7.12
CA SER A 294 -23.87 0.26 8.38
C SER A 294 -25.05 -0.65 8.73
N ASN A 295 -25.84 -1.07 7.74
CA ASN A 295 -27.17 -1.63 8.00
C ASN A 295 -27.40 -3.04 7.44
N TRP A 296 -26.64 -3.47 6.44
CA TRP A 296 -26.93 -4.72 5.70
C TRP A 296 -25.85 -5.78 5.87
N SER A 297 -24.58 -5.39 5.92
CA SER A 297 -23.46 -6.33 5.91
C SER A 297 -23.27 -6.99 7.27
N PRO A 298 -23.37 -8.33 7.38
CA PRO A 298 -23.03 -9.05 8.60
C PRO A 298 -21.52 -9.08 8.86
N TYR A 299 -20.70 -8.89 7.81
CA TYR A 299 -19.24 -8.95 7.86
C TYR A 299 -18.63 -7.73 7.12
N PRO A 300 -18.85 -6.50 7.64
CA PRO A 300 -18.46 -5.24 6.98
C PRO A 300 -16.97 -5.20 6.64
N ILE A 301 -16.61 -4.75 5.44
CA ILE A 301 -15.20 -4.59 5.01
C ILE A 301 -14.53 -3.49 5.85
N LEU A 302 -15.29 -2.45 6.16
CA LEU A 302 -14.82 -1.26 6.84
C LEU A 302 -15.84 -0.91 7.95
N PRO A 303 -15.76 -1.59 9.10
CA PRO A 303 -16.68 -1.34 10.20
C PRO A 303 -16.55 0.11 10.67
N LEU A 304 -17.60 0.89 10.46
CA LEU A 304 -17.66 2.33 10.79
C LEU A 304 -17.37 2.60 12.27
N ARG A 305 -17.60 1.63 13.15
CA ARG A 305 -17.24 1.69 14.57
C ARG A 305 -15.74 1.89 14.76
N LEU A 306 -14.88 1.20 14.00
CA LEU A 306 -13.43 1.34 14.10
C LEU A 306 -12.97 2.71 13.58
N ILE A 307 -13.57 3.21 12.50
CA ILE A 307 -13.26 4.56 11.99
C ILE A 307 -13.66 5.67 12.98
N LYS A 308 -14.67 5.46 13.82
CA LYS A 308 -15.01 6.40 14.89
C LYS A 308 -13.98 6.43 16.02
N GLU A 309 -13.10 5.42 16.12
CA GLU A 309 -12.02 5.45 17.09
C GLU A 309 -10.93 6.44 16.65
N ARG A 310 -10.67 7.43 17.52
CA ARG A 310 -9.74 8.54 17.27
C ARG A 310 -8.39 8.08 16.72
N THR A 311 -7.78 7.07 17.35
CA THR A 311 -6.44 6.58 16.95
C THR A 311 -6.47 5.85 15.61
N VAL A 312 -7.50 5.04 15.35
CA VAL A 312 -7.66 4.32 14.08
C VAL A 312 -7.79 5.29 12.91
N LEU A 313 -8.66 6.30 13.04
CA LEU A 313 -8.84 7.33 12.01
C LEU A 313 -7.56 8.15 11.79
N ALA A 314 -6.91 8.60 12.87
CA ALA A 314 -5.68 9.38 12.79
C ALA A 314 -4.55 8.59 12.09
N VAL A 315 -4.41 7.31 12.42
CA VAL A 315 -3.44 6.40 11.79
C VAL A 315 -3.79 6.14 10.31
N ALA A 316 -5.07 5.97 9.98
CA ALA A 316 -5.53 5.80 8.60
C ALA A 316 -5.24 7.07 7.76
N LEU A 317 -5.54 8.26 8.29
CA LEU A 317 -5.22 9.54 7.64
C LEU A 317 -3.71 9.76 7.50
N THR A 318 -2.92 9.40 8.52
CA THR A 318 -1.45 9.43 8.45
C THR A 318 -0.95 8.55 7.31
N ASN A 319 -1.45 7.31 7.19
CA ASN A 319 -1.09 6.39 6.10
C ASN A 319 -1.52 6.89 4.72
N PHE A 320 -2.65 7.58 4.63
CA PHE A 320 -3.12 8.22 3.42
C PHE A 320 -2.15 9.33 2.97
N PHE A 321 -1.89 10.33 3.82
CA PHE A 321 -1.07 11.48 3.45
C PHE A 321 0.40 11.11 3.23
N VAL A 322 0.96 10.22 4.06
CA VAL A 322 2.35 9.77 3.89
C VAL A 322 2.54 9.03 2.57
N SER A 323 1.53 8.25 2.15
CA SER A 323 1.62 7.48 0.90
C SER A 323 1.35 8.33 -0.32
N ALA A 324 0.43 9.29 -0.22
CA ALA A 324 0.24 10.30 -1.25
C ALA A 324 1.53 11.09 -1.49
N GLN A 325 2.20 11.51 -0.42
CA GLN A 325 3.47 12.21 -0.50
C GLN A 325 4.60 11.33 -1.06
N ALA A 326 4.75 10.11 -0.54
CA ALA A 326 5.81 9.19 -0.97
C ALA A 326 5.70 8.84 -2.46
N PHE A 327 4.49 8.52 -2.93
CA PHE A 327 4.28 8.17 -4.34
C PHE A 327 4.30 9.39 -5.26
N SER A 328 3.85 10.56 -4.80
CA SER A 328 4.04 11.77 -5.58
C SER A 328 5.53 12.07 -5.78
N VAL A 329 6.35 12.00 -4.71
CA VAL A 329 7.81 12.18 -4.83
C VAL A 329 8.43 11.12 -5.74
N LEU A 330 8.02 9.85 -5.61
CA LEU A 330 8.53 8.74 -6.41
C LEU A 330 8.34 8.94 -7.93
N TYR A 331 7.22 9.53 -8.36
CA TYR A 331 6.95 9.80 -9.78
C TYR A 331 7.50 11.15 -10.26
N ASN A 332 7.47 12.18 -9.41
CA ASN A 332 7.84 13.54 -9.81
C ASN A 332 9.35 13.80 -9.75
N VAL A 333 10.10 13.19 -8.84
CA VAL A 333 11.56 13.39 -8.78
C VAL A 333 12.27 12.90 -10.06
N PRO A 334 12.03 11.68 -10.56
CA PRO A 334 12.61 11.25 -11.84
C PRO A 334 12.17 12.14 -13.00
N MET A 335 10.92 12.63 -12.97
CA MET A 335 10.41 13.56 -13.98
C MET A 335 11.14 14.91 -13.96
N TYR A 336 11.53 15.41 -12.78
CA TYR A 336 12.36 16.61 -12.67
C TYR A 336 13.73 16.40 -13.32
N PHE A 337 14.38 15.26 -13.05
CA PHE A 337 15.67 14.96 -13.66
C PHE A 337 15.57 14.76 -15.18
N ALA A 338 14.56 14.03 -15.65
CA ALA A 338 14.36 13.79 -17.07
C ALA A 338 13.95 15.06 -17.84
N ALA A 339 13.01 15.84 -17.32
CA ALA A 339 12.46 17.00 -18.03
C ALA A 339 13.31 18.27 -17.82
N VAL A 340 13.64 18.62 -16.57
CA VAL A 340 14.30 19.90 -16.23
C VAL A 340 15.82 19.78 -16.32
N ARG A 341 16.41 18.76 -15.68
CA ARG A 341 17.87 18.54 -15.72
C ARG A 341 18.35 17.88 -17.01
N GLN A 342 17.43 17.38 -17.84
CA GLN A 342 17.74 16.67 -19.09
C GLN A 342 18.70 15.48 -18.87
N ALA A 343 18.59 14.84 -17.70
CA ALA A 343 19.36 13.67 -17.33
C ALA A 343 18.82 12.43 -18.05
N SER A 344 19.69 11.44 -18.25
CA SER A 344 19.28 10.14 -18.81
C SER A 344 18.29 9.42 -17.88
N ALA A 345 17.53 8.45 -18.41
CA ALA A 345 16.64 7.62 -17.59
C ALA A 345 17.39 6.87 -16.48
N SER A 346 18.59 6.38 -16.79
CA SER A 346 19.47 5.70 -15.85
C SER A 346 19.93 6.62 -14.71
N GLU A 347 20.35 7.83 -15.04
CA GLU A 347 20.77 8.83 -14.05
C GLU A 347 19.59 9.30 -13.18
N SER A 348 18.43 9.57 -13.80
CA SER A 348 17.20 9.92 -13.08
C SER A 348 16.76 8.82 -12.10
N GLY A 349 16.94 7.55 -12.48
CA GLY A 349 16.69 6.41 -11.61
C GLY A 349 17.73 6.26 -10.49
N LEU A 350 19.01 6.54 -10.76
CA LEU A 350 20.08 6.51 -9.74
C LEU A 350 19.81 7.49 -8.59
N HIS A 351 19.23 8.65 -8.89
CA HIS A 351 18.81 9.62 -7.87
C HIS A 351 17.75 9.06 -6.91
N LEU A 352 17.07 7.95 -7.21
CA LEU A 352 16.14 7.31 -6.26
C LEU A 352 16.85 6.40 -5.25
N LEU A 353 18.09 5.97 -5.50
CA LEU A 353 18.81 5.04 -4.63
C LEU A 353 18.99 5.55 -3.20
N PRO A 354 19.40 6.82 -2.94
CA PRO A 354 19.50 7.33 -1.58
C PRO A 354 18.17 7.27 -0.83
N ASN A 355 17.08 7.60 -1.52
CA ASN A 355 15.73 7.53 -0.95
C ASN A 355 15.36 6.07 -0.62
N SER A 356 15.66 5.11 -1.50
CA SER A 356 15.44 3.68 -1.24
C SER A 356 16.22 3.17 -0.02
N VAL A 357 17.47 3.60 0.14
CA VAL A 357 18.28 3.30 1.35
C VAL A 357 17.64 3.98 2.57
N ALA A 358 17.19 5.22 2.45
CA ALA A 358 16.52 5.95 3.52
C ALA A 358 15.22 5.27 3.97
N LEU A 359 14.42 4.73 3.04
CA LEU A 359 13.23 3.93 3.34
C LEU A 359 13.59 2.68 4.17
N ALA A 360 14.63 1.95 3.77
CA ALA A 360 15.12 0.77 4.48
C ALA A 360 15.58 1.14 5.91
N VAL A 361 16.44 2.15 6.03
CA VAL A 361 17.01 2.61 7.31
C VAL A 361 15.92 3.18 8.22
N GLY A 362 14.98 3.96 7.68
CA GLY A 362 13.87 4.56 8.45
C GLY A 362 12.96 3.51 9.07
N SER A 363 12.67 2.42 8.35
CA SER A 363 11.87 1.31 8.90
C SER A 363 12.58 0.60 10.05
N LEU A 364 13.87 0.29 9.86
CA LEU A 364 14.69 -0.36 10.88
C LEU A 364 14.85 0.52 12.12
N PHE A 365 15.14 1.80 11.92
CA PHE A 365 15.24 2.79 12.98
C PHE A 365 13.95 2.88 13.78
N ALA A 366 12.80 2.95 13.11
CA ALA A 366 11.50 2.98 13.77
C ALA A 366 11.28 1.75 14.66
N GLY A 367 11.55 0.55 14.14
CA GLY A 367 11.43 -0.68 14.91
C GLY A 367 12.39 -0.75 16.10
N TRP A 368 13.63 -0.29 15.93
CA TRP A 368 14.62 -0.23 17.00
C TRP A 368 14.24 0.79 18.08
N GLU A 369 13.88 2.01 17.69
CA GLU A 369 13.56 3.09 18.62
C GLU A 369 12.27 2.80 19.39
N MET A 370 11.24 2.23 18.77
CA MET A 370 10.04 1.78 19.50
C MET A 370 10.34 0.65 20.49
N ARG A 371 11.24 -0.28 20.14
CA ARG A 371 11.67 -1.35 21.07
C ARG A 371 12.44 -0.77 22.25
N ARG A 372 13.26 0.26 22.03
CA ARG A 372 14.10 0.91 23.05
C ARG A 372 13.29 1.84 23.96
N SER A 373 12.48 2.70 23.37
CA SER A 373 11.75 3.76 24.09
C SER A 373 10.38 3.32 24.61
N GLY A 374 9.78 2.28 24.01
CA GLY A 374 8.39 1.87 24.27
C GLY A 374 7.35 2.88 23.77
N LYS A 375 7.77 3.92 23.04
CA LYS A 375 6.96 5.04 22.58
C LYS A 375 6.97 5.12 21.06
N TYR A 376 5.83 5.46 20.47
CA TYR A 376 5.67 5.57 19.01
C TYR A 376 5.13 6.93 18.59
N TRP A 377 4.52 7.72 19.47
CA TRP A 377 3.90 8.98 19.07
C TRP A 377 4.93 10.01 18.59
N TRP A 378 6.00 10.22 19.37
CA TRP A 378 7.10 11.12 19.01
C TRP A 378 7.82 10.69 17.74
N LEU A 379 7.91 9.37 17.52
CA LEU A 379 8.50 8.82 16.31
C LEU A 379 7.64 9.12 15.09
N ILE A 380 6.31 8.91 15.16
CA ILE A 380 5.38 9.21 14.05
C ILE A 380 5.41 10.72 13.74
N PHE A 381 5.35 11.56 14.76
CA PHE A 381 5.38 13.02 14.61
C PHE A 381 6.71 13.50 14.00
N GLY A 382 7.85 13.06 14.56
CA GLY A 382 9.18 13.40 14.05
C GLY A 382 9.43 12.91 12.63
N SER A 383 8.94 11.71 12.30
CA SER A 383 9.04 11.16 10.94
C SER A 383 8.21 11.97 9.94
N SER A 384 7.03 12.43 10.35
CA SER A 384 6.17 13.30 9.54
C SER A 384 6.80 14.68 9.32
N LEU A 385 7.52 15.20 10.31
CA LEU A 385 8.28 16.45 10.19
C LEU A 385 9.48 16.30 9.25
N MET A 386 10.15 15.15 9.23
CA MET A 386 11.21 14.84 8.25
C MET A 386 10.66 14.80 6.82
N SER A 387 9.48 14.19 6.62
CA SER A 387 8.77 14.22 5.33
C SER A 387 8.42 15.64 4.89
N LEU A 388 7.96 16.49 5.82
CA LEU A 388 7.70 17.90 5.55
C LEU A 388 8.97 18.68 5.20
N LEU A 389 10.08 18.44 5.91
CA LEU A 389 11.36 19.06 5.61
C LEU A 389 11.83 18.71 4.20
N ALA A 390 11.79 17.43 3.81
CA ALA A 390 12.17 17.02 2.47
C ALA A 390 11.34 17.71 1.38
N THR A 391 10.01 17.77 1.53
CA THR A 391 9.18 18.44 0.50
C THR A 391 9.44 19.94 0.43
N ILE A 392 9.79 20.59 1.54
CA ILE A 392 10.24 22.00 1.54
C ILE A 392 11.57 22.15 0.78
N LEU A 393 12.54 21.26 1.00
CA LEU A 393 13.82 21.28 0.28
C LEU A 393 13.61 21.14 -1.25
N LEU A 394 12.73 20.23 -1.68
CA LEU A 394 12.38 20.06 -3.08
C LEU A 394 11.81 21.32 -3.74
N VAL A 395 11.10 22.19 -3.00
CA VAL A 395 10.56 23.46 -3.54
C VAL A 395 11.67 24.43 -3.95
N PHE A 396 12.86 24.32 -3.35
CA PHE A 396 14.00 25.19 -3.63
C PHE A 396 14.88 24.69 -4.79
N TRP A 397 14.58 23.53 -5.35
CA TRP A 397 15.29 23.02 -6.53
C TRP A 397 15.17 23.96 -7.73
N ASN A 398 16.31 24.34 -8.28
CA ASN A 398 16.48 25.23 -9.42
C ASN A 398 17.76 24.88 -10.21
N ASP A 399 18.05 25.63 -11.27
CA ASP A 399 19.21 25.35 -12.14
C ASP A 399 20.56 25.38 -11.38
N GLY A 400 20.67 26.23 -10.35
CA GLY A 400 21.86 26.38 -9.51
C GLY A 400 21.93 25.42 -8.31
N THR A 401 20.93 24.56 -8.11
CA THR A 401 20.93 23.57 -7.01
C THR A 401 22.14 22.65 -7.15
N SER A 402 22.86 22.45 -6.06
CA SER A 402 24.09 21.67 -6.06
C SER A 402 23.81 20.18 -6.29
N TRP A 403 24.80 19.44 -6.79
CA TRP A 403 24.68 17.99 -6.94
C TRP A 403 24.37 17.30 -5.59
N PHE A 404 24.92 17.80 -4.49
CA PHE A 404 24.68 17.25 -3.16
C PHE A 404 23.20 17.37 -2.74
N GLU A 405 22.61 18.55 -2.90
CA GLU A 405 21.18 18.80 -2.63
C GLU A 405 20.28 17.84 -3.45
N LEU A 406 20.55 17.70 -4.75
CA LEU A 406 19.79 16.81 -5.63
C LEU A 406 19.80 15.32 -5.22
N TRP A 407 20.85 14.86 -4.55
CA TRP A 407 20.97 13.47 -4.08
C TRP A 407 20.36 13.27 -2.68
N PHE A 408 20.50 14.26 -1.79
CA PHE A 408 20.23 14.06 -0.37
C PHE A 408 18.95 14.76 0.13
N ASP A 409 18.38 15.72 -0.60
CA ASP A 409 17.15 16.42 -0.17
C ASP A 409 15.93 15.48 -0.08
N ILE A 410 15.94 14.39 -0.84
CA ILE A 410 14.88 13.37 -0.83
C ILE A 410 15.01 12.37 0.33
N VAL A 411 16.19 12.25 0.95
CA VAL A 411 16.47 11.26 1.99
C VAL A 411 15.54 11.39 3.22
N PRO A 412 15.27 12.60 3.75
CA PRO A 412 14.33 12.75 4.86
C PRO A 412 12.90 12.31 4.52
N SER A 413 12.49 12.40 3.25
CA SER A 413 11.19 11.91 2.78
C SER A 413 11.11 10.38 2.86
N GLY A 414 12.10 9.66 2.32
CA GLY A 414 12.13 8.19 2.38
C GLY A 414 12.21 7.66 3.81
N PHE A 415 13.10 8.24 4.61
CA PHE A 415 13.25 7.89 6.03
C PHE A 415 11.96 8.17 6.81
N GLY A 416 11.40 9.37 6.68
CA GLY A 416 10.17 9.80 7.35
C GLY A 416 8.98 8.94 6.96
N ALA A 417 8.78 8.69 5.67
CA ALA A 417 7.67 7.91 5.17
C ALA A 417 7.68 6.47 5.71
N SER A 418 8.83 5.80 5.61
CA SER A 418 8.95 4.40 6.04
C SER A 418 8.88 4.25 7.57
N SER A 419 9.50 5.18 8.30
CA SER A 419 9.43 5.22 9.76
C SER A 419 7.99 5.44 10.26
N ALA A 420 7.25 6.37 9.64
CA ALA A 420 5.85 6.64 9.95
C ALA A 420 4.95 5.42 9.64
N ILE A 421 5.12 4.75 8.50
CA ILE A 421 4.36 3.54 8.14
C ILE A 421 4.60 2.43 9.17
N THR A 422 5.85 2.19 9.56
CA THR A 422 6.19 1.15 10.54
C THR A 422 5.64 1.48 11.93
N ALA A 423 5.77 2.73 12.37
CA ALA A 423 5.27 3.15 13.67
C ALA A 423 3.74 3.18 13.75
N THR A 424 3.06 3.57 12.67
CA THR A 424 1.59 3.54 12.61
C THR A 424 1.01 2.13 12.58
N LEU A 425 1.71 1.15 11.99
CA LEU A 425 1.35 -0.26 12.11
C LEU A 425 1.40 -0.74 13.58
N ILE A 426 2.42 -0.32 14.33
CA ILE A 426 2.48 -0.66 15.75
C ILE A 426 1.37 0.06 16.53
N ALA A 427 1.11 1.33 16.22
CA ALA A 427 0.03 2.10 16.84
C ALA A 427 -1.34 1.44 16.63
N ILE A 428 -1.65 0.97 15.40
CA ILE A 428 -2.94 0.33 15.12
C ILE A 428 -3.08 -0.99 15.90
N ILE A 429 -2.01 -1.79 15.96
CA ILE A 429 -2.03 -3.05 16.69
C ILE A 429 -2.14 -2.82 18.21
N ALA A 430 -1.52 -1.75 18.73
CA ALA A 430 -1.62 -1.39 20.14
C ALA A 430 -2.99 -0.80 20.51
N SER A 431 -3.66 -0.11 19.57
CA SER A 431 -4.94 0.56 19.82
C SER A 431 -6.17 -0.33 19.61
N ALA A 432 -6.14 -1.28 18.67
CA ALA A 432 -7.29 -2.11 18.34
C ALA A 432 -7.44 -3.31 19.31
N SER A 433 -8.66 -3.84 19.46
CA SER A 433 -8.88 -5.11 20.16
C SER A 433 -8.30 -6.26 19.33
N ARG A 434 -7.90 -7.40 19.93
CA ARG A 434 -7.33 -8.55 19.18
C ARG A 434 -8.21 -9.00 18.01
N ASP A 435 -9.53 -8.97 18.22
CA ASP A 435 -10.50 -9.38 17.20
C ASP A 435 -10.58 -8.37 16.04
N ASP A 436 -10.26 -7.09 16.31
CA ASP A 436 -10.32 -5.99 15.35
C ASP A 436 -8.96 -5.67 14.70
N VAL A 437 -7.82 -6.16 15.21
CA VAL A 437 -6.47 -5.81 14.69
C VAL A 437 -6.35 -6.06 13.19
N ALA A 438 -6.83 -7.21 12.71
CA ALA A 438 -6.75 -7.56 11.29
C ALA A 438 -7.58 -6.60 10.42
N VAL A 439 -8.79 -6.26 10.86
CA VAL A 439 -9.69 -5.35 10.16
C VAL A 439 -9.14 -3.92 10.18
N ALA A 440 -8.67 -3.44 11.35
CA ALA A 440 -8.06 -2.14 11.51
C ALA A 440 -6.79 -1.99 10.64
N THR A 441 -5.96 -3.03 10.56
CA THR A 441 -4.81 -3.08 9.65
C THR A 441 -5.27 -2.99 8.19
N GLY A 442 -6.33 -3.72 7.81
CA GLY A 442 -6.95 -3.61 6.49
C GLY A 442 -7.36 -2.19 6.13
N ILE A 443 -8.03 -1.48 7.05
CA ILE A 443 -8.41 -0.07 6.88
C ILE A 443 -7.18 0.80 6.59
N THR A 444 -6.10 0.65 7.36
CA THR A 444 -4.88 1.43 7.13
C THR A 444 -4.29 1.21 5.75
N TYR A 445 -4.28 -0.04 5.26
CA TYR A 445 -3.80 -0.38 3.93
C TYR A 445 -4.69 0.18 2.82
N THR A 446 -6.01 0.15 2.99
CA THR A 446 -6.96 0.80 2.07
C THR A 446 -6.67 2.29 1.95
N PHE A 447 -6.57 3.00 3.07
CA PHE A 447 -6.23 4.44 3.07
C PHE A 447 -4.86 4.69 2.44
N ARG A 448 -3.88 3.82 2.72
CA ARG A 448 -2.55 3.83 2.10
C ARG A 448 -2.66 3.79 0.58
N THR A 449 -3.34 2.81 0.02
CA THR A 449 -3.44 2.63 -1.44
C THR A 449 -4.24 3.73 -2.11
N VAL A 450 -5.32 4.22 -1.50
CA VAL A 450 -6.05 5.38 -2.03
C VAL A 450 -5.15 6.62 -2.03
N GLY A 451 -4.37 6.83 -0.97
CA GLY A 451 -3.38 7.88 -0.89
C GLY A 451 -2.34 7.80 -2.01
N GLN A 452 -1.78 6.60 -2.28
CA GLN A 452 -0.82 6.38 -3.38
C GLN A 452 -1.37 6.85 -4.73
N VAL A 453 -2.58 6.43 -5.09
CA VAL A 453 -3.19 6.80 -6.38
C VAL A 453 -3.49 8.29 -6.45
N LEU A 454 -4.11 8.86 -5.42
CA LEU A 454 -4.41 10.29 -5.39
C LEU A 454 -3.13 11.14 -5.44
N GLY A 455 -2.07 10.72 -4.74
CA GLY A 455 -0.76 11.39 -4.78
C GLY A 455 -0.20 11.49 -6.19
N VAL A 456 -0.18 10.38 -6.92
CA VAL A 456 0.30 10.35 -8.32
C VAL A 456 -0.63 11.13 -9.24
N SER A 457 -1.94 10.86 -9.20
CA SER A 457 -2.89 11.47 -10.12
C SER A 457 -3.04 12.98 -9.90
N LEU A 458 -3.10 13.46 -8.66
CA LEU A 458 -3.24 14.89 -8.37
C LEU A 458 -1.95 15.66 -8.72
N SER A 459 -0.78 15.08 -8.44
CA SER A 459 0.48 15.71 -8.83
C SER A 459 0.65 15.73 -10.35
N GLY A 460 0.34 14.65 -11.06
CA GLY A 460 0.34 14.62 -12.52
C GLY A 460 -0.63 15.61 -13.16
N ALA A 461 -1.85 15.72 -12.62
CA ALA A 461 -2.83 16.73 -13.06
C ALA A 461 -2.33 18.16 -12.83
N THR A 462 -1.62 18.39 -11.72
CA THR A 462 -1.00 19.68 -11.43
C THR A 462 0.15 19.98 -12.39
N VAL A 463 1.03 19.00 -12.67
CA VAL A 463 2.10 19.15 -13.69
C VAL A 463 1.49 19.55 -15.02
N GLN A 464 0.55 18.77 -15.56
CA GLN A 464 -0.02 19.02 -16.88
C GLN A 464 -0.77 20.35 -16.95
N GLY A 465 -1.59 20.66 -15.93
CA GLY A 465 -2.35 21.91 -15.91
C GLY A 465 -1.47 23.16 -15.87
N VAL A 466 -0.38 23.13 -15.08
CA VAL A 466 0.57 24.25 -15.01
C VAL A 466 1.46 24.29 -16.26
N LEU A 467 1.93 23.14 -16.74
CA LEU A 467 2.78 23.02 -17.90
C LEU A 467 2.12 23.56 -19.16
N VAL A 468 0.86 23.18 -19.45
CA VAL A 468 0.10 23.68 -20.60
C VAL A 468 -0.01 25.20 -20.57
N ARG A 469 -0.33 25.75 -19.40
CA ARG A 469 -0.44 27.20 -19.22
C ARG A 469 0.89 27.90 -19.49
N GLN A 470 1.98 27.42 -18.88
CA GLN A 470 3.32 28.01 -19.03
C GLN A 470 3.86 27.90 -20.46
N LEU A 471 3.63 26.76 -21.11
CA LEU A 471 4.04 26.54 -22.50
C LEU A 471 3.29 27.49 -23.45
N ARG A 472 1.97 27.71 -23.25
CA ARG A 472 1.20 28.67 -24.05
C ARG A 472 1.62 30.13 -23.81
N GLU A 473 2.04 30.45 -22.59
CA GLU A 473 2.54 31.79 -22.25
C GLU A 473 3.95 32.05 -22.85
N ARG A 474 4.81 31.02 -22.95
CA ARG A 474 6.22 31.17 -23.36
C ARG A 474 6.51 30.80 -24.83
N ILE A 475 5.75 29.89 -25.42
CA ILE A 475 5.93 29.42 -26.80
C ILE A 475 4.76 29.97 -27.64
N THR A 476 5.01 31.08 -28.30
CA THR A 476 4.02 31.77 -29.16
C THR A 476 4.51 31.81 -30.60
N GLY A 477 3.62 31.60 -31.57
CA GLY A 477 3.95 31.69 -32.99
C GLY A 477 3.27 30.61 -33.85
N PRO A 478 3.49 30.61 -35.18
CA PRO A 478 2.95 29.58 -36.06
C PRO A 478 3.51 28.20 -35.70
N GLY A 479 2.62 27.24 -35.45
CA GLY A 479 3.00 25.86 -35.08
C GLY A 479 3.23 25.63 -33.59
N SER A 480 3.05 26.64 -32.73
CA SER A 480 3.26 26.51 -31.28
C SER A 480 2.44 25.39 -30.66
N GLU A 481 1.15 25.24 -30.98
CA GLU A 481 0.31 24.18 -30.41
C GLU A 481 0.82 22.76 -30.70
N LYS A 482 1.41 22.51 -31.88
CA LYS A 482 2.03 21.21 -32.19
C LYS A 482 3.29 20.96 -31.36
N ILE A 483 4.10 21.99 -31.16
CA ILE A 483 5.30 21.92 -30.31
C ILE A 483 4.89 21.68 -28.85
N ILE A 484 3.85 22.38 -28.38
CA ILE A 484 3.30 22.22 -27.02
C ILE A 484 2.80 20.79 -26.83
N GLU A 485 2.06 20.24 -27.78
CA GLU A 485 1.57 18.86 -27.73
C GLU A 485 2.74 17.85 -27.70
N GLN A 486 3.75 18.03 -28.55
CA GLN A 486 4.95 17.18 -28.56
C GLN A 486 5.71 17.22 -27.23
N VAL A 487 5.98 18.42 -26.71
CA VAL A 487 6.70 18.62 -25.44
C VAL A 487 5.94 17.99 -24.28
N ARG A 488 4.62 18.11 -24.23
CA ARG A 488 3.80 17.54 -23.16
C ARG A 488 3.81 16.01 -23.11
N HIS A 489 3.86 15.36 -24.27
CA HIS A 489 3.80 13.90 -24.38
C HIS A 489 5.16 13.23 -24.39
N SER A 490 6.23 13.99 -24.67
CA SER A 490 7.58 13.44 -24.82
C SER A 490 8.64 14.41 -24.30
N THR A 491 9.17 14.13 -23.11
CA THR A 491 10.27 14.92 -22.53
C THR A 491 11.57 14.81 -23.32
N SER A 492 11.75 13.73 -24.10
CA SER A 492 12.91 13.57 -24.99
C SER A 492 12.87 14.52 -26.19
N SER A 493 11.68 14.95 -26.63
CA SER A 493 11.56 15.91 -27.73
C SER A 493 12.10 17.30 -27.39
N ILE A 494 12.33 17.59 -26.10
CA ILE A 494 12.88 18.87 -25.63
C ILE A 494 14.33 19.06 -26.11
N SER A 495 15.11 17.98 -26.27
CA SER A 495 16.51 18.08 -26.72
C SER A 495 16.64 18.54 -28.17
N ASP A 496 15.62 18.25 -28.98
CA ASP A 496 15.62 18.48 -30.43
C ASP A 496 15.10 19.87 -30.81
N LEU A 497 14.62 20.64 -29.83
CA LEU A 497 14.12 22.00 -30.02
C LEU A 497 15.25 23.02 -30.18
N GLU A 498 14.96 24.09 -30.92
CA GLU A 498 15.82 25.27 -31.00
C GLU A 498 16.15 25.80 -29.58
N PRO A 499 17.38 26.30 -29.31
CA PRO A 499 17.81 26.65 -27.95
C PRO A 499 16.87 27.57 -27.16
N THR A 500 16.20 28.50 -27.84
CA THR A 500 15.21 29.43 -27.26
C THR A 500 13.94 28.70 -26.81
N LEU A 501 13.37 27.86 -27.68
CA LEU A 501 12.20 27.02 -27.41
C LEU A 501 12.50 25.95 -26.37
N ARG A 502 13.70 25.35 -26.43
CA ARG A 502 14.19 24.42 -25.43
C ARG A 502 14.21 25.06 -24.05
N LYS A 503 14.82 26.23 -23.89
CA LYS A 503 14.84 26.95 -22.60
C LYS A 503 13.42 27.29 -22.12
N ALA A 504 12.54 27.74 -23.02
CA ALA A 504 11.15 28.01 -22.68
C ALA A 504 10.40 26.76 -22.17
N ALA A 505 10.63 25.60 -22.79
CA ALA A 505 10.07 24.32 -22.35
C ALA A 505 10.62 23.89 -20.99
N LEU A 506 11.94 23.96 -20.79
CA LEU A 506 12.61 23.62 -19.52
C LEU A 506 12.10 24.48 -18.37
N ASP A 507 12.01 25.81 -18.56
CA ASP A 507 11.47 26.72 -17.55
C ASP A 507 9.99 26.40 -17.24
N SER A 508 9.20 26.03 -18.24
CA SER A 508 7.80 25.65 -18.06
C SER A 508 7.66 24.41 -17.19
N TYR A 509 8.50 23.40 -17.43
CA TYR A 509 8.59 22.21 -16.57
C TYR A 509 9.08 22.57 -15.17
N ALA A 510 10.12 23.39 -15.02
CA ALA A 510 10.65 23.77 -13.72
C ALA A 510 9.57 24.45 -12.86
N VAL A 511 8.76 25.35 -13.44
CA VAL A 511 7.62 25.97 -12.75
C VAL A 511 6.56 24.95 -12.40
N ALA A 512 6.18 24.06 -13.33
CA ALA A 512 5.19 23.02 -13.07
C ALA A 512 5.60 22.09 -11.92
N MET A 513 6.86 21.64 -11.90
CA MET A 513 7.41 20.81 -10.83
C MET A 513 7.45 21.56 -9.49
N ARG A 514 7.82 22.84 -9.49
CA ARG A 514 7.83 23.66 -8.27
C ARG A 514 6.43 23.81 -7.67
N VAL A 515 5.40 24.02 -8.50
CA VAL A 515 4.01 24.08 -8.02
C VAL A 515 3.57 22.75 -7.40
N VAL A 516 3.97 21.61 -7.99
CA VAL A 516 3.71 20.29 -7.42
C VAL A 516 4.38 20.13 -6.07
N PHE A 517 5.66 20.50 -5.94
CA PHE A 517 6.37 20.42 -4.66
C PHE A 517 5.73 21.31 -3.59
N ILE A 518 5.22 22.49 -3.94
CA ILE A 518 4.42 23.33 -3.03
C ILE A 518 3.13 22.61 -2.60
N GLY A 519 2.43 21.96 -3.53
CA GLY A 519 1.27 21.13 -3.20
C GLY A 519 1.62 19.94 -2.29
N GLN A 520 2.82 19.37 -2.43
CA GLN A 520 3.33 18.33 -1.54
C GLN A 520 3.66 18.86 -0.14
N VAL A 521 4.11 20.12 0.00
CA VAL A 521 4.25 20.76 1.32
C VAL A 521 2.89 20.83 2.03
N VAL A 522 1.82 21.20 1.32
CA VAL A 522 0.46 21.22 1.89
C VAL A 522 0.03 19.81 2.34
N THR A 523 0.26 18.80 1.49
CA THR A 523 -0.01 17.39 1.83
C THR A 523 0.79 16.94 3.06
N ALA A 524 2.06 17.35 3.17
CA ALA A 524 2.92 17.03 4.31
C ALA A 524 2.52 17.77 5.60
N VAL A 525 1.96 18.99 5.51
CA VAL A 525 1.36 19.67 6.66
C VAL A 525 0.15 18.87 7.16
N PHE A 526 -0.72 18.41 6.26
CA PHE A 526 -1.84 17.53 6.65
C PHE A 526 -1.38 16.19 7.22
N LEU A 527 -0.28 15.63 6.70
CA LEU A 527 0.38 14.47 7.30
C LEU A 527 0.71 14.77 8.78
N VAL A 528 1.46 15.84 9.06
CA VAL A 528 1.82 16.21 10.44
C VAL A 528 0.58 16.42 11.32
N LEU A 529 -0.42 17.15 10.82
CA LEU A 529 -1.68 17.39 11.55
C LEU A 529 -2.43 16.09 11.86
N SER A 530 -2.42 15.12 10.94
CA SER A 530 -3.10 13.84 11.13
C SER A 530 -2.45 12.96 12.22
N THR A 531 -1.22 13.25 12.62
CA THR A 531 -0.52 12.53 13.71
C THR A 531 -0.90 13.02 15.11
N LEU A 532 -1.30 14.28 15.25
CA LEU A 532 -1.59 14.90 16.55
C LEU A 532 -2.70 14.17 17.34
N PRO A 533 -3.77 13.64 16.71
CA PRO A 533 -4.81 12.93 17.44
C PRO A 533 -4.43 11.51 17.85
N ILE A 534 -3.30 10.95 17.42
CA ILE A 534 -2.89 9.58 17.76
C ILE A 534 -2.67 9.47 19.27
N GLN A 535 -3.34 8.53 19.93
CA GLN A 535 -3.11 8.24 21.35
C GLN A 535 -1.99 7.21 21.51
N GLU A 536 -1.13 7.43 22.49
CA GLU A 536 -0.04 6.52 22.84
C GLU A 536 -0.53 5.46 23.84
N PHE A 537 -0.42 4.19 23.45
CA PHE A 537 -0.72 3.03 24.28
C PHE A 537 0.59 2.36 24.70
N PRO A 538 0.70 1.85 25.95
CA PRO A 538 1.89 1.15 26.40
C PRO A 538 2.13 -0.09 25.53
N LEU A 539 3.38 -0.30 25.11
CA LEU A 539 3.80 -1.47 24.35
C LEU A 539 4.21 -2.59 25.33
N PRO A 540 3.41 -3.65 25.52
CA PRO A 540 3.74 -4.70 26.48
C PRO A 540 4.99 -5.48 26.06
N GLY A 541 5.87 -5.75 27.02
CA GLY A 541 7.11 -6.49 26.86
C GLY A 541 6.93 -8.01 26.84
N SER A 542 5.84 -8.52 27.42
CA SER A 542 5.51 -9.96 27.51
C SER A 542 4.05 -10.26 27.12
N HIS A 543 3.75 -11.53 26.78
CA HIS A 543 2.38 -11.98 26.49
C HIS A 543 1.44 -11.87 27.69
N GLU A 544 1.98 -11.98 28.91
CA GLU A 544 1.23 -11.84 30.17
C GLU A 544 0.83 -10.38 30.41
N GLU A 545 1.76 -9.45 30.23
CA GLU A 545 1.52 -8.01 30.34
C GLU A 545 0.48 -7.54 29.32
N GLN A 546 0.52 -8.12 28.13
CA GLN A 546 -0.43 -7.89 27.06
C GLN A 546 -1.85 -8.38 27.41
N ALA A 547 -1.96 -9.56 28.03
CA ALA A 547 -3.23 -10.09 28.51
C ALA A 547 -3.78 -9.29 29.71
N GLU A 548 -2.90 -8.75 30.57
CA GLU A 548 -3.29 -7.94 31.71
C GLU A 548 -3.81 -6.56 31.30
N ILE A 549 -3.15 -5.90 30.35
CA ILE A 549 -3.63 -4.64 29.75
C ILE A 549 -5.03 -4.84 29.14
N GLU A 550 -5.25 -5.99 28.50
CA GLU A 550 -6.51 -6.33 27.84
C GLU A 550 -7.63 -6.59 28.84
N ARG A 551 -7.37 -7.31 29.94
CA ARG A 551 -8.31 -7.44 31.07
C ARG A 551 -8.70 -6.07 31.63
N ARG A 552 -7.71 -5.21 31.93
CA ARG A 552 -7.98 -3.86 32.44
C ARG A 552 -8.77 -3.00 31.45
N ARG A 553 -8.60 -3.22 30.14
CA ARG A 553 -9.38 -2.54 29.10
C ARG A 553 -10.83 -3.04 29.05
N GLN A 554 -11.05 -4.35 29.15
CA GLN A 554 -12.39 -4.94 29.21
C GLN A 554 -13.14 -4.47 30.45
N GLU A 555 -12.49 -4.41 31.61
CA GLU A 555 -13.06 -3.88 32.86
C GLU A 555 -13.45 -2.39 32.74
N ARG A 556 -12.65 -1.57 32.04
CA ARG A 556 -12.99 -0.16 31.79
C ARG A 556 -14.18 0.02 30.84
N LEU A 557 -14.33 -0.88 29.87
CA LEU A 557 -15.44 -0.87 28.93
C LEU A 557 -16.73 -1.35 29.58
N SER A 558 -16.67 -2.38 30.44
CA SER A 558 -17.82 -2.85 31.21
C SER A 558 -18.31 -1.81 32.22
N ASN A 559 -17.42 -1.00 32.80
CA ASN A 559 -17.79 0.06 33.75
C ASN A 559 -18.33 1.35 33.10
N ARG A 560 -18.38 1.41 31.75
CA ARG A 560 -18.94 2.55 30.99
C ARG A 560 -20.33 2.28 30.41
N ILE A 561 -20.81 1.04 30.54
CA ILE A 561 -22.19 0.62 30.27
C ILE A 561 -22.92 0.70 31.61
#